data_AF-A0A367M125-F1
#
_entry.id   AF-A0A367M125-F1
#
_cell.length_a   1.000
_cell.length_b   1.000
_cell.length_c   1.000
_cell.angle_alpha   90.00
_cell.angle_beta   90.00
_cell.angle_gamma   90.00
#
_symmetry.space_group_name_H-M   'P 1'
#
loop_
_entity.id
_entity.type
_entity.pdbx_description
1 polymer ?
#
loop_
_entity_poly.entity_id
_entity_poly.type
_entity_poly.pdbx_seq_one_letter_code
_entity_poly.pdbx_strand_id
1 'polypeptide(L)'
;MTEHTAPTAPVADVCLLLEGTWPYVRGGVSSWVNQLILGLPDLTFSVFFIGGQKDAYGKRHYPIPDNVLHIEEHFLETAWSSPNPQTRQGSSETEKALRDLHRFFHYPETPDVEEGDALSLIHS
;
A
#
# COMPACT_ATOMS: atom_id res chain seq x y z
N MET A 1 -25.10 22.87 -5.13
CA MET A 1 -23.96 22.83 -4.19
C MET A 1 -24.25 21.67 -3.24
N THR A 2 -23.88 20.46 -3.64
CA THR A 2 -24.12 19.24 -2.86
C THR A 2 -23.02 19.14 -1.82
N GLU A 3 -23.35 19.44 -0.56
CA GLU A 3 -22.47 19.12 0.57
C GLU A 3 -22.25 17.62 0.61
N HIS A 4 -21.00 17.21 0.39
CA HIS A 4 -20.53 15.88 0.72
C HIS A 4 -20.25 15.87 2.23
N THR A 5 -21.27 15.63 3.05
CA THR A 5 -21.05 15.30 4.45
C THR A 5 -20.39 13.92 4.48
N ALA A 6 -19.07 13.90 4.56
CA ALA A 6 -18.31 12.69 4.81
C ALA A 6 -18.76 12.10 6.16
N PRO A 7 -18.96 10.78 6.27
CA PRO A 7 -19.27 10.15 7.54
C PRO A 7 -18.17 10.49 8.55
N THR A 8 -18.54 11.01 9.72
CA THR A 8 -17.62 11.36 10.80
C THR A 8 -17.04 10.07 11.38
N ALA A 9 -16.02 9.50 10.73
CA ALA A 9 -15.27 8.38 11.29
C ALA A 9 -14.68 8.82 12.64
N PRO A 10 -14.68 7.93 13.66
CA PRO A 10 -14.11 8.26 14.95
C PRO A 10 -12.63 8.62 14.79
N VAL A 11 -12.21 9.76 15.36
CA VAL A 11 -10.82 10.21 15.34
C VAL A 11 -10.04 9.38 16.36
N ALA A 12 -9.01 8.68 15.90
CA ALA A 12 -8.09 7.92 16.74
C ALA A 12 -6.75 8.65 16.88
N ASP A 13 -6.03 8.41 17.98
CA ASP A 13 -4.71 8.99 18.23
C ASP A 13 -3.64 8.42 17.27
N VAL A 14 -3.79 7.15 16.90
CA VAL A 14 -2.82 6.42 16.06
C VAL A 14 -3.55 5.64 14.97
N CYS A 15 -3.09 5.77 13.72
CA CYS A 15 -3.53 4.94 12.60
C CYS A 15 -2.47 3.89 12.26
N LEU A 16 -2.86 2.61 12.25
CA LEU A 16 -2.00 1.50 11.87
C LEU A 16 -2.35 1.03 10.46
N LEU A 17 -1.38 1.13 9.55
CA LEU A 17 -1.48 0.57 8.20
C LEU A 17 -0.85 -0.82 8.17
N LEU A 18 -1.67 -1.85 7.97
CA LEU A 18 -1.29 -3.24 8.17
C LEU A 18 -1.55 -4.07 6.91
N GLU A 19 -0.49 -4.47 6.22
CA GLU A 19 -0.59 -5.38 5.07
C GLU A 19 -0.46 -6.84 5.52
N GLY A 20 -1.48 -7.66 5.29
CA GLY A 20 -1.40 -9.11 5.51
C GLY A 20 -0.98 -9.55 6.92
N THR A 21 -1.24 -8.73 7.95
CA THR A 21 -0.83 -8.99 9.34
C THR A 21 -2.03 -9.08 10.29
N TRP A 22 -2.06 -8.27 11.36
CA TRP A 22 -3.15 -8.25 12.35
C TRP A 22 -4.42 -7.63 11.71
N PRO A 23 -5.64 -8.12 12.02
CA PRO A 23 -5.98 -9.17 12.99
C PRO A 23 -6.07 -10.59 12.38
N TYR A 24 -5.69 -10.79 11.11
CA TYR A 24 -5.99 -12.01 10.35
C TYR A 24 -4.88 -13.05 10.34
N VAL A 25 -3.62 -12.64 10.33
CA VAL A 25 -2.47 -13.55 10.21
C VAL A 25 -1.83 -13.75 11.58
N ARG A 26 -1.46 -14.99 11.92
CA ARG A 26 -0.64 -15.27 13.12
C ARG A 26 0.83 -15.13 12.76
N GLY A 27 1.60 -14.48 13.63
CA GLY A 27 3.03 -14.30 13.45
C GLY A 27 3.60 -13.28 14.42
N GLY A 28 4.92 -13.09 14.37
CA GLY A 28 5.62 -12.15 15.27
C GLY A 28 5.09 -10.73 15.15
N VAL A 29 4.89 -10.23 13.92
CA VAL A 29 4.38 -8.88 13.67
C VAL A 29 2.97 -8.71 14.24
N SER A 30 2.03 -9.62 13.93
CA SER A 30 0.67 -9.53 14.44
C SER A 30 0.59 -9.66 15.96
N SER A 31 1.43 -10.51 16.56
CA SER A 31 1.51 -10.64 18.02
C SER A 31 2.02 -9.35 18.66
N TRP A 32 3.06 -8.74 18.08
CA TRP A 32 3.61 -7.48 18.56
C TRP A 32 2.61 -6.34 18.39
N VAL A 33 1.90 -6.24 17.25
CA VAL A 33 0.84 -5.25 17.05
C VAL A 33 -0.26 -5.41 18.11
N ASN A 34 -0.70 -6.65 18.37
CA ASN A 34 -1.68 -6.91 19.40
C ASN A 34 -1.19 -6.49 20.80
N GLN A 35 0.07 -6.76 21.13
CA GLN A 35 0.69 -6.35 22.40
C GLN A 35 0.87 -4.83 22.49
N LEU A 36 1.19 -4.16 21.39
CA LEU A 36 1.32 -2.71 21.31
C LEU A 36 0.00 -2.03 21.65
N ILE A 37 -1.10 -2.46 21.00
CA ILE A 37 -2.44 -1.89 21.23
C ILE A 37 -2.88 -2.13 22.68
N LEU A 38 -2.69 -3.35 23.20
CA LEU A 38 -3.06 -3.69 24.58
C LEU A 38 -2.15 -3.01 25.63
N GLY A 39 -0.89 -2.73 25.28
CA GLY A 39 0.08 -2.08 26.15
C GLY A 39 -0.09 -0.56 26.24
N LEU A 40 -0.92 0.03 25.37
CA LEU A 40 -1.19 1.47 25.31
C LEU A 40 -2.70 1.73 25.41
N PRO A 41 -3.35 1.37 26.53
CA PRO A 41 -4.80 1.52 26.68
C PRO A 41 -5.28 2.96 26.67
N ASP A 42 -4.40 3.92 27.00
CA ASP A 42 -4.70 5.35 26.99
C ASP A 42 -4.69 5.97 25.57
N LEU A 43 -4.16 5.24 24.58
CA LEU A 43 -4.19 5.64 23.18
C LEU A 43 -5.29 4.89 22.44
N THR A 44 -5.95 5.60 21.54
CA THR A 44 -6.94 5.05 20.63
C THR A 44 -6.35 4.76 19.26
N PHE A 45 -6.80 3.67 18.64
CA PHE A 45 -6.25 3.16 17.39
C PHE A 45 -7.32 3.06 16.30
N SER A 46 -6.96 3.45 15.09
CA SER A 46 -7.62 3.03 13.87
C SER A 46 -6.72 2.08 13.09
N VAL A 47 -7.31 1.12 12.39
CA VAL A 47 -6.57 0.12 11.63
C VAL A 47 -7.04 0.13 10.19
N PHE A 48 -6.11 0.37 9.28
CA PHE A 48 -6.29 0.15 7.85
C PHE A 48 -5.60 -1.16 7.47
N PHE A 49 -6.40 -2.19 7.26
CA PHE A 49 -5.92 -3.47 6.81
C PHE A 49 -5.89 -3.53 5.29
N ILE A 50 -4.77 -3.96 4.71
CA ILE A 50 -4.62 -4.19 3.28
C ILE A 50 -4.36 -5.68 3.04
N GLY A 51 -5.20 -6.30 2.22
CA GLY A 51 -5.10 -7.70 1.84
C GLY A 51 -5.08 -7.91 0.33
N GLY A 52 -4.56 -9.05 -0.14
CA GLY A 52 -4.62 -9.44 -1.55
C GLY A 52 -6.05 -9.80 -1.98
N GLN A 53 -6.56 -10.93 -1.49
CA GLN A 53 -7.92 -11.43 -1.75
C GLN A 53 -8.65 -11.62 -0.43
N LYS A 54 -9.94 -11.25 -0.37
CA LYS A 54 -10.71 -11.35 0.89
C LYS A 54 -10.84 -12.79 1.37
N ASP A 55 -11.07 -13.73 0.45
CA ASP A 55 -11.26 -15.15 0.77
C ASP A 55 -9.99 -15.83 1.29
N ALA A 56 -8.81 -15.24 1.03
CA ALA A 56 -7.55 -15.71 1.62
C ALA A 56 -7.46 -15.42 3.14
N TYR A 57 -8.28 -14.48 3.63
CA TYR A 57 -8.34 -14.13 5.04
C TYR A 57 -9.61 -14.74 5.66
N GLY A 58 -9.41 -15.74 6.51
CA GLY A 58 -10.49 -16.35 7.28
C GLY A 58 -10.97 -15.44 8.42
N LYS A 59 -11.42 -16.06 9.52
CA LYS A 59 -11.80 -15.30 10.72
C LYS A 59 -10.60 -14.58 11.34
N ARG A 60 -10.85 -13.40 11.92
CA ARG A 60 -9.89 -12.70 12.79
C ARG A 60 -9.39 -13.66 13.87
N HIS A 61 -8.08 -13.66 14.09
CA HIS A 61 -7.42 -14.53 15.07
C HIS A 61 -7.19 -13.87 16.42
N TYR A 62 -7.35 -12.55 16.48
CA TYR A 62 -7.24 -11.74 17.68
C TYR A 62 -8.59 -11.07 17.97
N PRO A 63 -9.03 -11.01 19.25
CA PRO A 63 -10.13 -10.16 19.63
C PRO A 63 -9.75 -8.69 19.39
N ILE A 64 -10.73 -7.86 19.03
CA ILE A 64 -10.50 -6.42 18.83
C ILE A 64 -10.58 -5.73 20.19
N PRO A 65 -9.51 -5.07 20.66
CA PRO A 65 -9.53 -4.32 21.91
C PRO A 65 -10.46 -3.10 21.85
N ASP A 66 -10.98 -2.67 23.00
CA ASP A 66 -11.92 -1.54 23.09
C ASP A 66 -11.29 -0.19 22.66
N ASN A 67 -9.96 -0.06 22.78
CA ASN A 67 -9.22 1.11 22.32
C ASN A 67 -8.95 1.09 20.80
N VAL A 68 -9.52 0.15 20.04
CA VAL A 68 -9.56 0.20 18.57
C VAL A 68 -10.91 0.73 18.11
N LEU A 69 -10.94 2.00 17.72
CA LEU A 69 -12.19 2.70 17.37
C LEU A 69 -12.68 2.38 15.96
N HIS A 70 -11.77 1.99 15.06
CA HIS A 70 -12.08 1.76 13.66
C HIS A 70 -11.18 0.71 13.03
N ILE A 71 -11.77 -0.15 12.19
CA ILE A 71 -11.03 -1.06 11.30
C ILE A 71 -11.62 -0.93 9.90
N GLU A 72 -10.81 -0.47 8.96
CA GLU A 72 -11.10 -0.47 7.53
C GLU A 72 -10.32 -1.59 6.84
N GLU A 73 -10.95 -2.25 5.86
CA GLU A 73 -10.37 -3.40 5.17
C GLU A 73 -10.40 -3.19 3.66
N HIS A 74 -9.22 -3.13 3.05
CA HIS A 74 -9.07 -2.97 1.62
C HIS A 74 -8.44 -4.20 0.99
N PHE A 75 -9.11 -4.78 0.01
CA PHE A 75 -8.60 -5.93 -0.73
C PHE A 75 -8.20 -5.51 -2.14
N LEU A 76 -6.95 -5.78 -2.51
CA LEU A 76 -6.39 -5.37 -3.80
C LEU A 76 -7.17 -5.99 -4.96
N GLU A 77 -7.62 -7.25 -4.86
CA GLU A 77 -8.49 -7.88 -5.86
C GLU A 77 -9.70 -7.01 -6.26
N THR A 78 -10.33 -6.38 -5.27
CA THR A 78 -11.47 -5.48 -5.50
C THR A 78 -11.06 -4.09 -5.98
N ALA A 79 -9.87 -3.60 -5.60
CA ALA A 79 -9.37 -2.30 -6.03
C ALA A 79 -9.04 -2.26 -7.54
N TRP A 80 -8.57 -3.38 -8.09
CA TRP A 80 -8.24 -3.54 -9.52
C TRP A 80 -9.49 -3.70 -10.40
N SER A 81 -10.67 -3.87 -9.79
CA SER A 81 -11.96 -3.93 -10.51
C SER A 81 -12.51 -2.55 -10.89
N SER A 82 -11.73 -1.47 -10.66
CA SER A 82 -12.02 -0.13 -11.16
C SER A 82 -12.04 -0.10 -12.71
N PRO A 83 -12.88 0.74 -13.35
CA PRO A 83 -13.41 0.50 -14.68
C PRO A 83 -12.32 0.41 -15.74
N ASN A 84 -12.37 -0.70 -16.49
CA ASN A 84 -11.71 -1.00 -17.78
C ASN A 84 -10.41 -0.22 -18.05
N PRO A 85 -9.22 -0.85 -17.98
CA PRO A 85 -7.97 -0.21 -18.37
C PRO A 85 -8.18 0.49 -19.72
N GLN A 86 -8.16 1.83 -19.71
CA GLN A 86 -8.23 2.55 -20.97
C GLN A 86 -6.94 2.25 -21.71
N THR A 87 -7.02 1.45 -22.77
CA THR A 87 -5.93 1.28 -23.72
C THR A 87 -5.56 2.66 -24.25
N ARG A 88 -4.51 3.24 -23.70
CA ARG A 88 -3.85 4.41 -24.27
C ARG A 88 -2.74 3.88 -25.15
N GLN A 89 -2.73 4.26 -26.43
CA GLN A 89 -1.54 4.06 -27.25
C GLN A 89 -0.40 4.84 -26.58
N GLY A 90 0.57 4.11 -26.01
CA GLY A 90 1.79 4.72 -25.53
C GLY A 90 2.47 5.44 -26.68
N SER A 91 2.99 6.64 -26.44
CA SER A 91 3.79 7.32 -27.44
C SER A 91 5.05 6.49 -27.73
N SER A 92 5.64 6.63 -28.93
CA SER A 92 6.85 5.89 -29.28
C SER A 92 8.02 6.17 -28.31
N GLU A 93 8.02 7.38 -27.74
CA GLU A 93 8.97 7.86 -26.74
C GLU A 93 8.77 7.14 -25.39
N THR A 94 7.52 6.90 -25.01
CA THR A 94 7.17 6.19 -23.75
C THR A 94 7.56 4.72 -23.85
N GLU A 95 7.32 4.09 -25.01
CA GLU A 95 7.72 2.70 -25.25
C GLU A 95 9.25 2.56 -25.23
N LYS A 96 9.96 3.50 -25.87
CA LYS A 96 11.43 3.51 -25.86
C LYS A 96 11.99 3.67 -24.44
N ALA A 97 11.48 4.64 -23.68
CA ALA A 97 11.89 4.87 -22.29
C ALA A 97 11.63 3.65 -21.39
N LEU A 98 10.48 2.98 -21.55
CA LEU A 98 10.16 1.77 -20.80
C LEU A 98 11.09 0.61 -21.15
N ARG A 99 11.45 0.45 -22.43
CA ARG A 99 12.41 -0.57 -22.89
C ARG A 99 13.82 -0.31 -22.38
N ASP A 100 14.24 0.95 -22.32
CA ASP A 100 15.55 1.32 -21.80
C ASP A 100 15.62 1.12 -20.28
N LEU A 101 14.55 1.48 -19.55
CA LEU A 101 14.42 1.19 -18.11
C LEU A 101 14.42 -0.32 -17.81
N HIS A 102 13.66 -1.10 -18.58
CA HIS A 102 13.63 -2.56 -18.46
C HIS A 102 15.02 -3.15 -18.72
N ARG A 103 15.74 -2.65 -19.74
CA ARG A 103 17.11 -3.10 -20.03
C ARG A 103 18.05 -2.83 -18.86
N PHE A 104 17.98 -1.63 -18.29
CA PHE A 104 18.78 -1.22 -17.13
C PHE A 104 18.56 -2.13 -15.91
N PHE A 105 17.29 -2.46 -15.60
CA PHE A 105 16.99 -3.35 -14.47
C PHE A 105 17.44 -4.80 -14.69
N HIS A 106 17.45 -5.28 -15.92
CA HIS A 106 17.84 -6.66 -16.25
C HIS A 106 19.35 -6.84 -16.47
N TYR A 107 20.05 -5.78 -16.85
CA TYR A 107 21.50 -5.78 -17.05
C TYR A 107 22.10 -4.52 -16.41
N PRO A 108 22.33 -4.53 -15.09
CA PRO A 108 22.96 -3.41 -14.38
C PRO A 108 24.48 -3.43 -14.58
N GLU A 109 24.93 -3.61 -15.82
CA GLU A 109 26.34 -3.39 -16.13
C GLU A 109 26.61 -1.89 -16.00
N THR A 110 27.70 -1.55 -15.32
CA THR A 110 28.15 -0.18 -15.16
C THR A 110 28.42 0.42 -16.55
N PRO A 111 27.73 1.51 -16.95
CA PRO A 111 27.92 2.08 -18.28
C PRO A 111 29.37 2.55 -18.43
N ASP A 112 29.92 2.35 -19.63
CA ASP A 112 31.24 2.86 -19.99
C ASP A 112 31.22 4.40 -19.96
N VAL A 113 32.35 5.02 -19.63
CA VAL A 113 32.47 6.43 -19.24
C VAL A 113 31.94 7.39 -20.32
N GLU A 114 31.87 6.96 -21.58
CA GLU A 114 31.33 7.74 -22.69
C GLU A 114 29.79 7.83 -22.72
N GLU A 115 29.04 6.89 -22.11
CA GLU A 115 27.57 6.95 -22.02
C GLU A 115 27.08 7.82 -20.85
N GLY A 116 27.95 8.11 -19.87
CA GLY A 116 27.64 8.96 -18.72
C GLY A 116 27.37 10.43 -19.08
N ASP A 117 27.98 10.93 -20.17
CA ASP A 117 27.82 12.33 -20.59
C ASP A 117 26.45 12.61 -21.21
N ALA A 118 25.83 11.62 -21.88
CA ALA A 118 24.51 11.78 -22.50
C ALA A 118 23.38 11.97 -21.47
N LEU A 119 23.54 11.44 -20.25
CA LEU A 119 22.59 11.59 -19.14
C LEU A 119 22.79 12.86 -18.32
N SER A 120 23.95 13.53 -18.44
CA SER A 120 24.22 14.80 -17.76
C SER A 120 23.55 16.01 -18.43
N LEU A 121 23.25 15.92 -19.73
CA LEU A 121 22.71 17.03 -20.53
C LEU A 121 21.20 17.26 -20.36
N ILE A 122 20.52 16.51 -19.49
CA ILE A 122 19.08 16.71 -19.21
C ILE A 122 18.87 17.73 -18.06
N HIS A 123 19.93 18.36 -17.54
CA HIS A 123 19.85 19.42 -16.53
C HIS A 123 20.57 20.72 -16.93
N SER A 124 20.48 21.15 -18.20
CA SER A 124 20.87 22.51 -18.60
C SER A 124 19.85 23.14 -19.52
#